data_AF-A0A7T0KE52-F1
#
_entry.id   AF-A0A7T0KE52-F1
#
_cell.length_a   1.000
_cell.length_b   1.000
_cell.length_c   1.000
_cell.angle_alpha   90.00
_cell.angle_beta   90.00
_cell.angle_gamma   90.00
#
_symmetry.space_group_name_H-M   'P 1'
#
loop_
_entity.id
_entity.type
_entity.pdbx_description
1 polymer ?
#
loop_
_entity_poly.entity_id
_entity_poly.type
_entity_poly.pdbx_seq_one_letter_code
_entity_poly.pdbx_strand_id
1 'polypeptide(L)' 'MLTDEEVYRRLDAMLPPGVERWGAQANFEAGEPECAITALMDAAFVAGGLPVEALRLIRSNYDGGPVIEILEALVALEDR' A
#
# COMPACT_ATOMS: atom_id res chain seq x y z
N MET A 1 11.42 1.45 -11.98
CA MET A 1 10.14 1.86 -11.38
C MET A 1 9.00 1.33 -12.20
N LEU A 2 8.05 0.71 -11.52
CA LEU A 2 6.75 0.33 -12.03
C LEU A 2 5.84 1.55 -12.13
N THR A 3 4.71 1.42 -12.82
CA THR A 3 3.62 2.40 -12.71
C THR A 3 2.87 2.21 -11.39
N ASP A 4 2.15 3.24 -10.92
CA ASP A 4 1.34 3.13 -9.71
C ASP A 4 0.28 2.02 -9.82
N GLU A 5 -0.29 1.82 -11.02
CA GLU A 5 -1.21 0.71 -11.24
C GLU A 5 -0.54 -0.67 -11.07
N GLU A 6 0.69 -0.81 -11.57
CA GLU A 6 1.46 -2.04 -11.43
C GLU A 6 1.87 -2.28 -9.97
N VAL A 7 2.22 -1.23 -9.23
CA VAL A 7 2.48 -1.32 -7.80
C VAL A 7 1.21 -1.76 -7.07
N TYR A 8 0.08 -1.10 -7.30
CA TYR A 8 -1.20 -1.44 -6.68
C TYR A 8 -1.55 -2.93 -6.87
N ARG A 9 -1.52 -3.42 -8.12
CA ARG A 9 -1.85 -4.82 -8.41
C ARG A 9 -0.88 -5.80 -7.73
N ARG A 10 0.41 -5.46 -7.66
CA ARG A 10 1.41 -6.30 -6.99
C ARG A 10 1.24 -6.28 -5.48
N LEU A 11 0.96 -5.12 -4.90
CA LEU A 11 0.67 -4.97 -3.47
C LEU A 11 -0.55 -5.81 -3.10
N ASP A 12 -1.66 -5.68 -3.83
CA ASP A 12 -2.89 -6.43 -3.59
C ASP A 12 -2.67 -7.95 -3.61
N ALA A 13 -1.89 -8.44 -4.58
CA ALA A 13 -1.55 -9.85 -4.70
C ALA A 13 -0.66 -10.39 -3.56
N MET A 14 0.05 -9.52 -2.83
CA MET A 14 0.89 -9.91 -1.69
C MET A 14 0.09 -9.97 -0.37
N LEU A 15 -1.07 -9.35 -0.32
CA LEU A 15 -1.83 -9.17 0.92
C LEU A 15 -2.76 -10.35 1.21
N PRO A 16 -2.89 -10.76 2.49
CA PRO A 16 -3.76 -11.86 2.85
C PRO A 16 -5.23 -11.58 2.50
N PRO A 17 -6.06 -12.63 2.35
CA PRO A 17 -7.48 -12.48 2.00
C PRO A 17 -8.31 -11.75 3.07
N GLY A 18 -7.80 -11.64 4.31
CA GLY A 18 -8.44 -10.89 5.40
C GLY A 18 -8.30 -9.37 5.30
N VAL A 19 -7.49 -8.85 4.38
CA VAL A 19 -7.34 -7.39 4.18
C VAL A 19 -8.53 -6.83 3.43
N GLU A 20 -9.11 -5.74 3.98
CA GLU A 20 -10.17 -4.95 3.35
C GLU A 20 -9.64 -4.30 2.06
N ARG A 21 -10.40 -4.37 0.97
CA ARG A 21 -9.98 -3.91 -0.37
C ARG A 21 -10.92 -2.88 -0.99
N TRP A 22 -12.12 -2.71 -0.44
CA TRP A 22 -13.17 -1.87 -1.03
C TRP A 22 -12.72 -0.41 -1.18
N GLY A 23 -12.13 0.17 -0.14
CA GLY A 23 -11.64 1.56 -0.22
C GLY A 23 -10.54 1.73 -1.28
N ALA A 24 -9.59 0.79 -1.31
CA ALA A 24 -8.50 0.80 -2.27
C ALA A 24 -8.99 0.57 -3.71
N GLN A 25 -9.91 -0.37 -3.90
CA GLN A 25 -10.49 -0.68 -5.21
C GLN A 25 -11.30 0.49 -5.77
N ALA A 26 -12.05 1.20 -4.93
CA ALA A 26 -12.78 2.40 -5.34
C ALA A 26 -11.85 3.50 -5.88
N ASN A 27 -10.72 3.75 -5.19
CA ASN A 27 -9.71 4.70 -5.65
C ASN A 27 -9.06 4.24 -6.97
N PHE A 28 -8.78 2.95 -7.11
CA PHE A 28 -8.20 2.39 -8.32
C PHE A 28 -9.13 2.55 -9.53
N GLU A 29 -10.42 2.25 -9.36
CA GLU A 29 -11.45 2.40 -10.39
C GLU A 29 -11.71 3.88 -10.76
N ALA A 30 -11.47 4.81 -9.83
CA ALA A 30 -11.51 6.25 -10.07
C ALA A 30 -10.29 6.80 -10.83
N GLY A 31 -9.27 5.97 -11.09
CA GLY A 31 -8.03 6.40 -11.74
C GLY A 31 -7.04 7.07 -10.80
N GLU A 32 -7.15 6.81 -9.49
CA GLU A 32 -6.26 7.34 -8.45
C GLU A 32 -5.42 6.22 -7.80
N PRO A 33 -4.43 5.67 -8.51
CA PRO A 33 -3.68 4.50 -8.05
C PRO A 33 -2.80 4.77 -6.81
N GLU A 34 -2.28 5.98 -6.62
CA GLU A 34 -1.56 6.34 -5.38
C GLU A 34 -2.49 6.33 -4.16
N CYS A 35 -3.71 6.85 -4.31
CA CYS A 35 -4.76 6.79 -3.29
C CYS A 35 -5.19 5.34 -3.02
N ALA A 36 -5.21 4.49 -4.05
CA ALA A 36 -5.50 3.07 -3.90
C ALA A 36 -4.41 2.35 -3.10
N ILE A 37 -3.13 2.63 -3.38
CA ILE A 37 -1.99 2.04 -2.67
C ILE A 37 -2.00 2.44 -1.19
N THR A 38 -2.19 3.73 -0.89
CA THR A 38 -2.21 4.22 0.50
C THR A 38 -3.36 3.62 1.30
N ALA A 39 -4.57 3.55 0.73
CA ALA A 39 -5.71 2.90 1.36
C ALA A 39 -5.47 1.40 1.60
N LEU A 40 -4.83 0.71 0.66
CA LEU A 40 -4.53 -0.70 0.78
C LEU A 40 -3.46 -0.99 1.83
N MET A 41 -2.47 -0.10 1.96
CA MET A 41 -1.46 -0.17 3.02
C MET A 41 -2.06 0.04 4.41
N ASP A 42 -2.97 1.01 4.56
CA ASP A 42 -3.68 1.25 5.82
C ASP A 42 -4.54 0.04 6.21
N ALA A 43 -5.31 -0.51 5.26
CA ALA A 43 -6.10 -1.71 5.49
C ALA A 43 -5.23 -2.92 5.88
N ALA A 44 -4.08 -3.10 5.24
CA ALA A 44 -3.13 -4.16 5.59
C ALA A 44 -2.57 -3.98 7.00
N PHE A 45 -2.22 -2.75 7.37
CA PHE A 45 -1.74 -2.42 8.71
C PHE A 45 -2.79 -2.76 9.78
N VAL A 46 -4.03 -2.34 9.59
CA VAL A 46 -5.16 -2.65 10.50
C VAL A 46 -5.41 -4.15 10.61
N ALA A 47 -5.21 -4.90 9.52
CA ALA A 47 -5.41 -6.35 9.49
C ALA A 47 -4.26 -7.17 10.11
N GLY A 48 -3.17 -6.53 10.54
CA GLY A 48 -2.05 -7.21 11.20
C GLY A 48 -0.67 -6.90 10.62
N GLY A 49 -0.54 -5.85 9.82
CA GLY A 49 0.75 -5.35 9.32
C GLY A 49 1.00 -5.63 7.84
N LEU A 50 2.01 -4.95 7.30
CA LEU A 50 2.46 -5.09 5.92
C LEU A 50 3.54 -6.19 5.81
N PRO A 51 3.41 -7.16 4.89
CA PRO A 51 4.49 -8.12 4.62
C PRO A 51 5.79 -7.40 4.23
N VAL A 52 6.94 -7.98 4.58
CA VAL A 52 8.27 -7.41 4.27
C VAL A 52 8.45 -7.19 2.77
N GLU A 53 7.90 -8.08 1.95
CA GLU A 53 7.90 -7.98 0.49
C GLU A 53 7.12 -6.76 -0.01
N ALA A 54 6.01 -6.43 0.65
CA ALA A 54 5.22 -5.22 0.33
C ALA A 54 6.02 -3.95 0.70
N LEU A 55 6.67 -3.93 1.87
CA LEU A 55 7.55 -2.81 2.26
C LEU A 55 8.67 -2.58 1.23
N ARG A 56 9.30 -3.66 0.75
CA ARG A 56 10.35 -3.60 -0.28
C ARG A 56 9.81 -3.14 -1.63
N LEU A 57 8.61 -3.60 -2.01
CA LEU A 57 7.96 -3.15 -3.24
C LEU A 57 7.77 -1.64 -3.24
N ILE A 58 7.22 -1.07 -2.17
CA ILE A 58 6.98 0.37 -2.07
C ILE A 58 8.30 1.15 -2.09
N ARG A 59 9.25 0.80 -1.23
CA ARG A 59 10.56 1.50 -1.14
C ARG A 59 11.40 1.44 -2.42
N SER A 60 11.14 0.48 -3.31
CA SER A 60 11.85 0.37 -4.59
C SER A 60 11.18 1.12 -5.75
N ASN A 61 9.97 1.65 -5.55
CA ASN A 61 9.20 2.36 -6.57
C ASN A 61 8.85 3.80 -6.19
N TYR A 62 8.94 4.18 -4.92
CA TYR A 62 8.69 5.54 -4.45
C TYR A 62 9.90 6.09 -3.69
N ASP A 63 10.42 7.21 -4.17
CA ASP A 63 11.47 7.99 -3.51
C ASP A 63 10.91 9.20 -2.74
N GLY A 64 9.59 9.45 -2.86
CA GLY A 64 8.89 10.61 -2.31
C GLY A 64 7.37 10.53 -2.56
N GLY A 65 6.62 11.44 -1.94
CA GLY A 65 5.17 11.57 -2.16
C GLY A 65 4.29 10.79 -1.19
N PRO A 66 2.95 10.83 -1.39
CA PRO A 66 1.99 10.38 -0.39
C PRO A 66 2.15 8.89 -0.04
N VAL A 67 2.53 8.05 -1.01
CA VAL A 67 2.71 6.61 -0.78
C VAL A 67 3.85 6.33 0.20
N ILE A 68 5.03 6.95 0.00
CA ILE A 68 6.18 6.72 0.89
C ILE A 68 5.96 7.38 2.26
N GLU A 69 5.32 8.56 2.31
CA GLU A 69 5.00 9.26 3.56
C GLU A 69 4.08 8.40 4.45
N ILE A 70 3.06 7.78 3.87
CA ILE A 70 2.18 6.85 4.61
C ILE A 70 2.96 5.61 5.05
N LEU A 71 3.83 5.06 4.20
CA LEU A 71 4.64 3.89 4.58
C LEU A 71 5.48 4.19 5.83
N GLU A 72 6.16 5.32 5.83
CA GLU A 72 7.00 5.75 6.95
C GLU A 72 6.18 5.98 8.22
N ALA A 73 4.99 6.59 8.10
CA ALA A 73 4.07 6.76 9.22
C ALA A 73 3.62 5.42 9.81
N LEU A 74 3.25 4.44 8.97
CA LEU A 74 2.81 3.11 9.42
C LEU A 74 3.94 2.36 10.13
N VAL A 75 5.15 2.35 9.56
CA VAL A 75 6.32 1.71 10.18
C VAL A 75 6.66 2.35 11.52
N ALA A 76 6.61 3.69 11.63
CA ALA A 76 6.85 4.39 12.88
C ALA A 76 5.80 4.11 13.96
N LEU A 77 4.59 3.67 13.59
CA LEU A 77 3.55 3.24 14.53
C LEU A 77 3.75 1.80 15.03
N GLU A 78 4.31 0.92 14.20
CA GLU A 78 4.60 -0.48 14.58
C GLU A 78 5.75 -0.58 15.60
N ASP A 79 6.71 0.33 15.53
CA ASP A 79 7.88 0.38 16.44
C ASP A 79 7.54 0.92 17.86
N ARG A 80 6.27 1.18 18.18
CA ARG A 80 5.81 1.78 19.46
C ARG A 80 5.08 0.80 20.37
#